data_AF-E1VP18-F1
#
_entry.id   AF-E1VP18-F1
#
_cell.length_a   1.000
_cell.length_b   1.000
_cell.length_c   1.000
_cell.angle_alpha   90.00
_cell.angle_beta   90.00
_cell.angle_gamma   90.00
#
_symmetry.space_group_name_H-M   'P 1'
#
loop_
_entity.id
_entity.type
_entity.pdbx_description
1 polymer ?
#
loop_
_entity_poly.entity_id
_entity_poly.type
_entity_poly.pdbx_seq_one_letter_code
_entity_poly.pdbx_strand_id
1 'polypeptide(L)'
;MRLPPNNALNYHSLRSLDSQKLRFCLPVSLIVTRNNMIEIEFEEPQSVECECCGNSTTKLVRYVSKDGMAHAVYLASFTPGHEDKATHVLVGLGKWGEDAPPSERTAFAVKIWDNDDQWAVSVLDKDDSPWGSVEFLGKVLDRDEALSHPWISEVFHITDHIVVEDTPVIEYFA
;
A
#
# COMPACT_ATOMS: atom_id res chain seq x y z
N MET A 1 11.58 -66.90 17.27
CA MET A 1 10.13 -66.60 17.37
C MET A 1 9.93 -65.18 16.86
N ARG A 2 9.10 -64.99 15.82
CA ARG A 2 8.70 -63.73 15.10
C ARG A 2 9.57 -62.45 15.22
N LEU A 3 10.08 -61.98 14.06
CA LEU A 3 10.33 -60.56 13.75
C LEU A 3 9.05 -59.94 13.10
N PRO A 4 9.02 -58.74 12.45
CA PRO A 4 8.19 -57.59 12.83
C PRO A 4 7.15 -57.32 11.68
N PRO A 5 6.77 -56.10 11.20
CA PRO A 5 7.02 -54.71 11.62
C PRO A 5 5.79 -53.76 11.54
N ASN A 6 6.07 -52.44 11.63
CA ASN A 6 5.37 -51.29 11.03
C ASN A 6 3.98 -51.54 10.41
N ASN A 7 2.94 -50.94 11.00
CA ASN A 7 1.63 -50.80 10.36
C ASN A 7 1.63 -49.67 9.32
N ALA A 8 1.96 -50.02 8.08
CA ALA A 8 1.34 -49.37 6.92
C ALA A 8 0.08 -50.16 6.57
N LEU A 9 -1.09 -49.49 6.51
CA LEU A 9 -2.30 -50.08 5.93
C LEU A 9 -2.86 -49.20 4.82
N ASN A 10 -2.55 -49.62 3.60
CA ASN A 10 -3.24 -49.25 2.38
C ASN A 10 -4.59 -50.00 2.35
N TYR A 11 -5.67 -49.37 1.86
CA TYR A 11 -6.91 -50.09 1.56
C TYR A 11 -7.61 -49.53 0.32
N HIS A 12 -7.46 -50.25 -0.79
CA HIS A 12 -8.19 -50.02 -2.03
C HIS A 12 -9.38 -50.98 -2.12
N SER A 13 -10.51 -50.52 -2.66
CA SER A 13 -11.72 -51.31 -2.99
C SER A 13 -12.56 -51.77 -1.78
N LEU A 14 -13.86 -51.43 -1.67
CA LEU A 14 -14.90 -51.78 -2.63
C LEU A 14 -16.06 -50.75 -2.73
N ARG A 15 -16.36 -50.39 -3.98
CA ARG A 15 -17.67 -50.06 -4.58
C ARG A 15 -18.86 -49.79 -3.65
N SER A 16 -19.36 -48.56 -3.68
CA SER A 16 -20.78 -48.32 -3.97
C SER A 16 -20.90 -47.04 -4.81
N LEU A 17 -21.54 -47.15 -5.98
CA LEU A 17 -21.89 -46.00 -6.80
C LEU A 17 -23.16 -45.39 -6.20
N ASP A 18 -23.09 -44.16 -5.71
CA ASP A 18 -24.26 -43.30 -5.72
C ASP A 18 -23.91 -41.81 -5.87
N SER A 19 -24.89 -41.10 -6.39
CA SER A 19 -24.82 -39.88 -7.19
C SER A 19 -24.26 -38.64 -6.48
N GLN A 20 -23.62 -37.78 -7.28
CA GLN A 20 -23.49 -36.33 -7.03
C GLN A 20 -22.76 -35.86 -5.76
N LYS A 21 -21.66 -36.53 -5.38
CA LYS A 21 -20.60 -35.91 -4.57
C LYS A 21 -19.48 -35.40 -5.46
N LEU A 22 -19.11 -34.14 -5.30
CA LEU A 22 -17.73 -33.69 -5.01
C LEU A 22 -17.74 -32.21 -4.62
N ARG A 23 -18.24 -31.91 -3.41
CA ARG A 23 -17.77 -30.74 -2.66
C ARG A 23 -16.30 -31.00 -2.29
N PHE A 24 -15.37 -30.57 -3.13
CA PHE A 24 -13.99 -30.41 -2.69
C PHE A 24 -13.90 -29.14 -1.82
N CYS A 25 -14.00 -29.32 -0.50
CA CYS A 25 -13.36 -28.40 0.40
C CYS A 25 -11.84 -28.56 0.20
N LEU A 26 -11.27 -27.74 -0.68
CA LEU A 26 -9.82 -27.59 -0.76
C LEU A 26 -9.31 -27.07 0.58
N PRO A 27 -8.11 -27.49 1.03
CA PRO A 27 -7.50 -26.91 2.22
C PRO A 27 -7.26 -25.41 1.97
N VAL A 28 -7.53 -24.60 3.00
CA VAL A 28 -7.47 -23.12 2.96
C VAL A 28 -6.05 -22.56 2.70
N SER A 29 -5.05 -23.43 2.58
CA SER A 29 -3.64 -23.07 2.36
C SER A 29 -3.20 -22.91 0.90
N LEU A 30 -4.08 -23.04 -0.11
CA LEU A 30 -3.64 -22.99 -1.52
C LEU A 30 -4.59 -22.27 -2.50
N ILE A 31 -5.23 -21.18 -2.06
CA ILE A 31 -5.83 -20.16 -2.95
C ILE A 31 -5.47 -18.75 -2.45
N VAL A 32 -4.17 -18.44 -2.43
CA VAL A 32 -3.65 -17.06 -2.33
C VAL A 32 -2.58 -16.89 -3.41
N THR A 33 -3.03 -16.87 -4.66
CA THR A 33 -2.20 -16.58 -5.84
C THR A 33 -2.99 -15.72 -6.80
N ARG A 34 -3.17 -14.46 -6.39
CA ARG A 34 -3.37 -13.33 -7.31
C ARG A 34 -2.54 -12.18 -6.78
N ASN A 35 -1.66 -11.70 -7.65
CA ASN A 35 -0.64 -10.69 -7.38
C ASN A 35 -1.28 -9.46 -6.70
N ASN A 36 -0.93 -9.27 -5.44
CA ASN A 36 -1.24 -8.07 -4.67
C ASN A 36 0.05 -7.53 -4.05
N MET A 37 1.12 -7.60 -4.85
CA MET A 37 2.45 -7.12 -4.56
C MET A 37 2.72 -5.98 -5.53
N ILE A 38 3.06 -4.82 -4.98
CA ILE A 38 3.50 -3.65 -5.72
C ILE A 38 5.02 -3.56 -5.68
N GLU A 39 5.60 -2.84 -6.62
CA GLU A 39 7.02 -2.49 -6.65
C GLU A 39 7.14 -0.96 -6.63
N ILE A 40 8.04 -0.44 -5.79
CA ILE A 40 8.27 1.01 -5.65
C ILE A 40 9.63 1.38 -6.24
N GLU A 41 9.64 2.38 -7.11
CA GLU A 41 10.85 3.04 -7.62
C GLU A 41 11.09 4.35 -6.85
N PHE A 42 12.32 4.53 -6.38
CA PHE A 42 12.71 5.59 -5.45
C PHE A 42 13.58 6.65 -6.13
N GLU A 43 13.01 7.83 -6.38
CA GLU A 43 13.79 9.01 -6.80
C GLU A 43 14.66 9.54 -5.66
N GLU A 44 15.75 10.24 -6.01
CA GLU A 44 16.61 10.90 -5.03
C GLU A 44 15.82 11.93 -4.19
N PRO A 45 15.89 11.87 -2.84
CA PRO A 45 15.21 12.82 -1.97
C PRO A 45 15.60 14.28 -2.25
N GLN A 46 14.60 15.16 -2.32
CA GLN A 46 14.83 16.60 -2.38
C GLN A 46 14.69 17.23 -0.99
N SER A 47 15.41 18.31 -0.74
CA SER A 47 15.36 19.04 0.53
C SER A 47 15.02 20.51 0.31
N VAL A 48 14.06 21.02 1.06
CA VAL A 48 13.63 22.44 1.06
C VAL A 48 13.49 22.94 2.49
N GLU A 49 13.64 24.24 2.72
CA GLU A 49 13.45 24.83 4.07
C GLU A 49 11.95 24.93 4.42
N CYS A 50 11.54 24.59 5.64
CA CYS A 50 10.18 24.87 6.09
C CYS A 50 10.03 26.34 6.48
N GLU A 51 9.14 27.06 5.79
CA GLU A 51 8.74 28.43 6.12
C GLU A 51 8.21 28.57 7.56
N CYS A 52 7.77 27.46 8.15
CA CYS A 52 7.23 27.37 9.51
C CYS A 52 8.27 27.50 10.64
N CYS A 53 9.46 26.89 10.46
CA CYS A 53 10.42 26.69 11.56
C CYS A 53 11.90 26.74 11.12
N GLY A 54 12.20 26.87 9.83
CA GLY A 54 13.56 26.86 9.28
C GLY A 54 14.23 25.47 9.19
N ASN A 55 13.58 24.39 9.65
CA ASN A 55 14.13 23.04 9.53
C ASN A 55 14.05 22.53 8.08
N SER A 56 14.93 21.59 7.73
CA SER A 56 14.93 20.93 6.43
C SER A 56 13.74 19.99 6.28
N THR A 57 12.86 20.25 5.32
CA THR A 57 11.79 19.35 4.89
C THR A 57 12.29 18.46 3.75
N THR A 58 12.26 17.15 3.96
CA THR A 58 12.49 16.16 2.92
C THR A 58 11.23 16.04 2.05
N LYS A 59 11.41 15.98 0.73
CA LYS A 59 10.36 15.74 -0.26
C LYS A 59 10.74 14.56 -1.14
N LEU A 60 9.83 13.61 -1.29
CA LEU A 60 10.02 12.35 -1.99
C LEU A 60 9.05 12.26 -3.18
N VAL A 61 9.53 11.66 -4.27
CA VAL A 61 8.71 11.23 -5.43
C VAL A 61 8.94 9.74 -5.61
N ARG A 62 7.85 8.99 -5.79
CA ARG A 62 7.86 7.52 -5.78
C ARG A 62 6.89 6.98 -6.81
N TYR A 63 7.37 6.12 -7.70
CA TYR A 63 6.53 5.47 -8.71
C TYR A 63 6.16 4.07 -8.24
N VAL A 64 4.88 3.73 -8.30
CA VAL A 64 4.37 2.42 -7.88
C VAL A 64 3.92 1.65 -9.10
N SER A 65 4.49 0.47 -9.31
CA SER A 65 4.02 -0.48 -10.31
C SER A 65 3.23 -1.62 -9.65
N LYS A 66 2.26 -2.16 -10.39
CA LYS A 66 1.48 -3.35 -10.02
C LYS A 66 1.41 -4.25 -11.24
N ASP A 67 1.78 -5.52 -11.09
CA ASP A 67 1.93 -6.46 -12.22
C ASP A 67 2.88 -5.97 -13.33
N GLY A 68 3.92 -5.21 -12.97
CA GLY A 68 4.86 -4.60 -13.92
C GLY A 68 4.28 -3.45 -14.76
N MET A 69 3.11 -2.92 -14.38
CA MET A 69 2.45 -1.79 -15.04
C MET A 69 2.38 -0.60 -14.07
N ALA A 70 2.59 0.62 -14.58
CA ALA A 70 2.49 1.84 -13.77
C ALA A 70 1.08 1.98 -13.17
N HIS A 71 1.00 2.15 -11.85
CA HIS A 71 -0.24 2.04 -11.09
C HIS A 71 -0.53 3.28 -10.24
N ALA A 72 0.47 3.78 -9.52
CA ALA A 72 0.37 4.99 -8.73
C ALA A 72 1.65 5.83 -8.82
N VAL A 73 1.55 7.09 -8.42
CA VAL A 73 2.68 7.89 -7.95
C VAL A 73 2.31 8.42 -6.58
N TYR A 74 3.24 8.42 -5.63
CA TYR A 74 3.05 9.15 -4.39
C TYR A 74 4.14 10.20 -4.16
N LEU A 75 3.71 11.30 -3.56
CA LEU A 75 4.58 12.29 -2.94
C LEU A 75 4.55 12.06 -1.44
N ALA A 76 5.70 12.15 -0.79
CA ALA A 76 5.78 12.16 0.67
C ALA A 76 6.66 13.32 1.14
N SER A 77 6.37 13.83 2.34
CA SER A 77 7.21 14.85 2.97
C SER A 77 7.10 14.85 4.48
N PHE A 78 8.23 15.10 5.11
CA PHE A 78 8.39 15.17 6.55
C PHE A 78 9.51 16.17 6.89
N THR A 79 9.46 16.69 8.11
CA THR A 79 10.40 17.72 8.59
C THR A 79 10.94 17.30 9.96
N PRO A 80 12.20 16.83 10.06
CA PRO A 80 12.85 16.57 11.34
C PRO A 80 12.80 17.80 12.26
N GLY A 81 12.47 17.58 13.54
CA GLY A 81 12.35 18.64 14.54
C GLY A 81 11.13 19.56 14.40
N HIS A 82 10.18 19.26 13.52
CA HIS A 82 8.86 19.90 13.51
C HIS A 82 7.98 19.39 14.67
N GLU A 83 7.01 20.18 15.12
CA GLU A 83 6.12 19.83 16.25
C GLU A 83 5.25 18.60 15.95
N ASP A 84 4.71 18.53 14.73
CA ASP A 84 4.03 17.34 14.20
C ASP A 84 5.07 16.35 13.64
N LYS A 85 5.45 15.29 14.41
CA LYS A 85 6.31 14.19 13.92
C LYS A 85 5.50 13.26 13.01
N ALA A 86 5.20 13.73 11.81
CA ALA A 86 4.37 13.01 10.85
C ALA A 86 4.89 13.13 9.41
N THR A 87 4.73 12.05 8.66
CA THR A 87 4.92 12.02 7.21
C THR A 87 3.58 12.26 6.56
N HIS A 88 3.47 13.37 5.84
CA HIS A 88 2.33 13.58 4.94
C HIS A 88 2.59 12.78 3.67
N VAL A 89 1.53 12.27 3.02
CA VAL A 89 1.61 11.60 1.72
C VAL A 89 0.42 12.04 0.83
N LEU A 90 0.67 12.23 -0.47
CA LEU A 90 -0.38 12.33 -1.50
C LEU A 90 -0.21 11.19 -2.49
N VAL A 91 -1.16 10.26 -2.53
CA VAL A 91 -1.14 9.09 -3.43
C VAL A 91 -2.07 9.35 -4.62
N GLY A 92 -1.52 9.43 -5.84
CA GLY A 92 -2.28 9.55 -7.09
C GLY A 92 -2.44 8.20 -7.78
N LEU A 93 -3.67 7.70 -7.85
CA LEU A 93 -4.05 6.44 -8.49
C LEU A 93 -4.77 6.71 -9.81
N GLY A 94 -4.51 5.89 -10.83
CA GLY A 94 -5.17 6.01 -12.13
C GLY A 94 -4.26 5.60 -13.28
N LYS A 95 -4.47 6.19 -14.46
CA LYS A 95 -3.64 5.92 -15.64
C LYS A 95 -2.36 6.76 -15.65
N TRP A 96 -1.26 6.12 -16.03
CA TRP A 96 0.06 6.70 -16.18
C TRP A 96 0.66 6.32 -17.53
N GLY A 97 1.47 7.20 -18.12
CA GLY A 97 1.99 7.08 -19.49
C GLY A 97 1.90 8.40 -20.26
N GLU A 98 2.52 8.46 -21.44
CA GLU A 98 2.67 9.70 -22.25
C GLU A 98 1.34 10.36 -22.61
N ASP A 99 0.32 9.56 -22.95
CA ASP A 99 -1.01 10.02 -23.37
C ASP A 99 -2.04 10.15 -22.23
N ALA A 100 -1.67 9.84 -20.97
CA ALA A 100 -2.60 9.79 -19.84
C ALA A 100 -2.71 11.17 -19.13
N PRO A 101 -3.82 11.93 -19.28
CA PRO A 101 -3.95 13.23 -18.63
C PRO A 101 -4.24 13.08 -17.12
N PRO A 102 -3.97 14.11 -16.30
CA PRO A 102 -4.27 14.08 -14.87
C PRO A 102 -5.76 13.85 -14.54
N SER A 103 -6.68 14.15 -15.46
CA SER A 103 -8.11 13.87 -15.31
C SER A 103 -8.48 12.38 -15.33
N GLU A 104 -7.55 11.49 -15.71
CA GLU A 104 -7.69 10.03 -15.55
C GLU A 104 -7.06 9.51 -14.24
N ARG A 105 -6.86 10.40 -13.27
CA ARG A 105 -6.28 10.11 -11.94
C ARG A 105 -7.10 10.73 -10.81
N THR A 106 -7.03 10.08 -9.66
CA THR A 106 -7.65 10.51 -8.39
C THR A 106 -6.59 10.46 -7.31
N ALA A 107 -6.48 11.52 -6.52
CA ALA A 107 -5.44 11.68 -5.51
C ALA A 107 -6.01 11.69 -4.08
N PHE A 108 -5.29 11.02 -3.18
CA PHE A 108 -5.70 10.75 -1.81
C PHE A 108 -4.64 11.32 -0.85
N ALA A 109 -5.01 12.34 -0.09
CA ALA A 109 -4.15 12.89 0.95
C ALA A 109 -4.25 12.02 2.22
N VAL A 110 -3.11 11.64 2.78
CA VAL A 110 -3.03 10.91 4.05
C VAL A 110 -1.91 11.46 4.93
N LYS A 111 -2.04 11.30 6.24
CA LYS A 111 -0.98 11.50 7.22
C LYS A 111 -0.63 10.18 7.88
N ILE A 112 0.67 9.92 8.03
CA ILE A 112 1.26 8.77 8.71
C ILE A 112 2.03 9.29 9.93
N TRP A 113 1.85 8.68 11.10
CA TRP A 113 2.60 9.01 12.32
C TRP A 113 2.86 7.77 13.17
N ASP A 114 3.85 7.87 14.06
CA ASP A 114 4.15 6.84 15.06
C ASP A 114 3.13 6.88 16.22
N ASN A 115 2.69 5.70 16.66
CA ASN A 115 1.66 5.50 17.67
C ASN A 115 2.01 4.26 18.52
N ASP A 116 2.97 4.41 19.43
CA ASP A 116 3.39 3.40 20.41
C ASP A 116 3.76 2.03 19.77
N ASP A 117 4.88 2.00 19.03
CA ASP A 117 5.39 0.83 18.28
C ASP A 117 4.47 0.36 17.13
N GLN A 118 3.49 1.17 16.72
CA GLN A 118 2.63 0.94 15.55
C GLN A 118 2.51 2.22 14.71
N TRP A 119 2.39 2.08 13.39
CA TRP A 119 2.08 3.22 12.53
C TRP A 119 0.57 3.44 12.44
N ALA A 120 0.14 4.69 12.57
CA ALA A 120 -1.22 5.10 12.35
C ALA A 120 -1.33 5.92 11.06
N VAL A 121 -2.44 5.72 10.32
CA VAL A 121 -2.72 6.40 9.05
C VAL A 121 -4.10 7.05 9.11
N SER A 122 -4.21 8.29 8.64
CA SER A 122 -5.46 9.03 8.53
C SER A 122 -5.58 9.71 7.18
N VAL A 123 -6.74 9.59 6.55
CA VAL A 123 -7.09 10.36 5.34
C VAL A 123 -7.33 11.82 5.72
N LEU A 124 -6.80 12.76 4.93
CA LEU A 124 -6.97 14.19 5.14
C LEU A 124 -8.03 14.76 4.19
N ASP A 125 -8.61 15.90 4.55
CA ASP A 125 -9.25 16.77 3.58
C ASP A 125 -8.18 17.40 2.67
N LYS A 126 -8.59 17.85 1.48
CA LYS A 126 -7.66 18.39 0.48
C LYS A 126 -6.86 19.57 1.02
N ASP A 127 -7.54 20.47 1.71
CA ASP A 127 -6.97 21.73 2.20
C ASP A 127 -6.07 21.55 3.44
N ASP A 128 -6.15 20.40 4.13
CA ASP A 128 -5.23 20.00 5.21
C ASP A 128 -3.91 19.38 4.67
N SER A 129 -3.81 19.15 3.35
CA SER A 129 -2.63 18.55 2.72
C SER A 129 -1.63 19.60 2.25
N PRO A 130 -0.30 19.41 2.46
CA PRO A 130 0.72 20.27 1.85
C PRO A 130 0.77 20.16 0.31
N TRP A 131 -0.02 19.26 -0.29
CA TRP A 131 -0.20 19.13 -1.73
C TRP A 131 -1.66 19.34 -2.20
N GLY A 132 -2.52 19.96 -1.40
CA GLY A 132 -3.92 20.21 -1.79
C GLY A 132 -4.07 20.92 -3.14
N SER A 133 -3.09 21.75 -3.53
CA SER A 133 -3.03 22.47 -4.80
C SER A 133 -2.36 21.70 -5.96
N VAL A 134 -1.94 20.45 -5.78
CA VAL A 134 -1.23 19.69 -6.81
C VAL A 134 -2.21 19.04 -7.81
N GLU A 135 -2.15 19.48 -9.07
CA GLU A 135 -3.06 19.01 -10.13
C GLU A 135 -2.55 17.80 -10.92
N PHE A 136 -1.23 17.56 -10.99
CA PHE A 136 -0.67 16.52 -11.90
C PHE A 136 -0.95 15.06 -11.44
N LEU A 137 -1.26 14.87 -10.16
CA LEU A 137 -1.72 13.60 -9.57
C LEU A 137 -3.23 13.37 -9.75
N GLY A 138 -3.95 14.33 -10.35
CA GLY A 138 -5.39 14.28 -10.60
C GLY A 138 -6.22 15.03 -9.56
N LYS A 139 -7.52 14.72 -9.47
CA LYS A 139 -8.40 15.36 -8.47
C LYS A 139 -8.01 14.87 -7.07
N VAL A 140 -7.43 15.76 -6.25
CA VAL A 140 -7.33 15.54 -4.80
C VAL A 140 -8.74 15.52 -4.21
N LEU A 141 -9.08 14.42 -3.54
CA LEU A 141 -10.37 14.24 -2.85
C LEU A 141 -10.32 14.78 -1.42
N ASP A 142 -11.46 15.24 -0.93
CA ASP A 142 -11.70 15.46 0.49
C ASP A 142 -11.95 14.13 1.22
N ARG A 143 -11.81 14.13 2.55
CA ARG A 143 -11.75 12.94 3.39
C ARG A 143 -12.95 12.01 3.21
N ASP A 144 -14.16 12.56 3.17
CA ASP A 144 -15.41 11.80 3.05
C ASP A 144 -15.58 11.18 1.65
N GLU A 145 -15.15 11.90 0.59
CA GLU A 145 -15.12 11.35 -0.78
C GLU A 145 -14.06 10.24 -0.88
N ALA A 146 -12.88 10.47 -0.32
CA ALA A 146 -11.75 9.54 -0.31
C ALA A 146 -12.08 8.23 0.42
N LEU A 147 -12.64 8.30 1.64
CA LEU A 147 -13.05 7.15 2.44
C LEU A 147 -14.19 6.34 1.80
N SER A 148 -15.01 7.01 0.97
CA SER A 148 -16.08 6.37 0.18
C SER A 148 -15.60 5.79 -1.15
N HIS A 149 -14.34 6.04 -1.56
CA HIS A 149 -13.86 5.69 -2.89
C HIS A 149 -13.49 4.20 -3.02
N PRO A 150 -13.83 3.51 -4.13
CA PRO A 150 -13.49 2.09 -4.34
C PRO A 150 -11.98 1.74 -4.32
N TRP A 151 -11.09 2.74 -4.31
CA TRP A 151 -9.64 2.55 -4.29
C TRP A 151 -8.99 2.83 -2.92
N ILE A 152 -9.76 3.18 -1.89
CA ILE A 152 -9.18 3.52 -0.58
C ILE A 152 -8.38 2.37 0.04
N SER A 153 -8.74 1.11 -0.23
CA SER A 153 -7.97 -0.07 0.17
C SER A 153 -6.60 -0.15 -0.52
N GLU A 154 -6.46 0.36 -1.74
CA GLU A 154 -5.18 0.42 -2.46
C GLU A 154 -4.29 1.53 -1.89
N VAL A 155 -4.88 2.65 -1.45
CA VAL A 155 -4.15 3.71 -0.73
C VAL A 155 -3.55 3.17 0.57
N PHE A 156 -4.34 2.47 1.38
CA PHE A 156 -3.82 1.86 2.61
C PHE A 156 -2.75 0.80 2.35
N HIS A 157 -2.94 -0.03 1.31
CA HIS A 157 -1.92 -1.00 0.89
C HIS A 157 -0.60 -0.30 0.51
N ILE A 158 -0.66 0.82 -0.22
CA ILE A 158 0.54 1.63 -0.52
C ILE A 158 1.16 2.18 0.76
N THR A 159 0.37 2.67 1.74
CA THR A 159 0.93 3.17 3.01
C THR A 159 1.59 2.08 3.86
N ASP A 160 1.11 0.84 3.81
CA ASP A 160 1.76 -0.30 4.47
C ASP A 160 3.17 -0.54 3.90
N HIS A 161 3.34 -0.41 2.58
CA HIS A 161 4.66 -0.50 1.93
C HIS A 161 5.56 0.71 2.25
N ILE A 162 5.02 1.93 2.35
CA ILE A 162 5.81 3.14 2.68
C ILE A 162 6.59 2.98 3.98
N VAL A 163 5.94 2.51 5.05
CA VAL A 163 6.56 2.39 6.39
C VAL A 163 7.47 1.16 6.55
N VAL A 164 7.54 0.30 5.52
CA VAL A 164 8.37 -0.92 5.51
C VAL A 164 9.51 -0.84 4.49
N GLU A 165 9.39 -0.05 3.42
CA GLU A 165 10.32 -0.04 2.29
C GLU A 165 10.94 1.34 1.94
N ASP A 166 10.29 2.48 2.25
CA ASP A 166 10.86 3.80 1.91
C ASP A 166 11.86 4.26 2.99
N THR A 167 13.13 3.86 2.85
CA THR A 167 14.20 4.09 3.84
C THR A 167 14.21 5.49 4.46
N PRO A 168 14.16 6.62 3.70
CA PRO A 168 14.02 7.96 4.29
C PRO A 168 12.85 8.15 5.26
N VAL A 169 11.70 7.50 5.02
CA VAL A 169 10.53 7.55 5.91
C VAL A 169 10.75 6.68 7.15
N ILE A 170 11.37 5.51 6.99
CA ILE A 170 11.72 4.60 8.10
C ILE A 170 12.71 5.30 9.04
N GLU A 171 13.78 5.89 8.49
CA GLU A 171 14.81 6.64 9.22
C GLU A 171 14.26 7.90 9.90
N TYR A 172 13.18 8.50 9.38
CA TYR A 172 12.50 9.63 10.03
C TYR A 172 11.71 9.23 11.28
N PHE A 173 11.13 8.03 11.29
CA PHE A 173 10.32 7.56 12.42
C PHE A 173 11.13 6.89 13.54
N ALA A 174 12.34 6.40 13.25
CA ALA A 174 13.31 5.94 14.23
C ALA A 174 13.71 7.01 15.28
#